data_AF-A0A9E3XFD9-F1
#
_entry.id   AF-A0A9E3XFD9-F1
#
_cell.length_a   1.000
_cell.length_b   1.000
_cell.length_c   1.000
_cell.angle_alpha   90.00
_cell.angle_beta   90.00
_cell.angle_gamma   90.00
#
_symmetry.space_group_name_H-M   'P 1'
#
loop_
_entity.id
_entity.type
_entity.pdbx_description
1 polymer ?
#
loop_
_entity_poly.entity_id
_entity_poly.type
_entity_poly.pdbx_seq_one_letter_code
_entity_poly.pdbx_strand_id
1 'polypeptide(L)'
;MIRNYILIAFRQLVRQKVYSIINIAGLAVGIAGCILILLFVVDELSFDRYHEKEARIYRLSAAVTSNGRTDRLAQTPGMWGPELQETFPEVEKSVRIYRYRSDIIVANPASDDRFYESNFFWADPAVLEIFTFPLIAGNPAQALAQPNSLVISRAMAAKYFGEHNPVGQTLTYTNQGTVFNLQVTGVMADVSANSHFRPEFIGSL
;
A
#
# COMPACT_ATOMS: atom_id res chain seq x y z
N MET A 1 31.80 -26.67 34.86
CA MET A 1 31.00 -26.27 36.05
C MET A 1 29.60 -25.76 35.69
N ILE A 2 29.42 -24.89 34.70
CA ILE A 2 28.10 -24.37 34.25
C ILE A 2 27.05 -25.48 34.01
N ARG A 3 27.46 -26.59 33.38
CA ARG A 3 26.59 -27.76 33.15
C ARG A 3 25.96 -28.32 34.44
N ASN A 4 26.70 -28.31 35.54
CA ASN A 4 26.21 -28.84 36.82
C ASN A 4 25.23 -27.86 37.48
N TYR A 5 25.48 -26.55 37.39
CA TYR A 5 24.56 -25.52 37.89
C TYR A 5 23.22 -25.53 37.13
N ILE A 6 23.24 -25.67 35.80
CA ILE A 6 22.03 -25.78 34.97
C ILE A 6 21.23 -27.04 35.33
N LEU A 7 21.89 -28.18 35.53
CA LEU A 7 21.26 -29.44 35.95
C LEU A 7 20.56 -29.32 37.31
N ILE A 8 21.20 -28.65 38.27
CA ILE A 8 20.65 -28.44 39.62
C ILE A 8 19.42 -27.52 39.55
N ALA A 9 19.52 -26.41 38.80
CA ALA A 9 18.40 -25.47 38.61
C ALA A 9 17.18 -26.15 37.96
N PHE A 10 17.40 -26.98 36.93
CA PHE A 10 16.35 -27.72 36.26
C PHE A 10 15.67 -28.74 37.18
N ARG A 11 16.44 -29.50 37.97
CA ARG A 11 15.87 -30.44 38.96
C ARG A 11 15.03 -29.71 40.02
N GLN A 12 15.42 -28.51 40.43
CA GLN A 12 14.65 -27.70 41.37
C GLN A 12 13.32 -27.20 40.76
N LEU A 13 13.35 -26.72 39.51
CA LEU A 13 12.14 -26.30 38.78
C LEU A 13 11.11 -27.45 38.68
N VAL A 14 11.57 -28.66 38.38
CA VAL A 14 10.69 -29.85 38.28
C VAL A 14 10.18 -30.33 39.64
N ARG A 15 10.96 -30.13 40.72
CA ARG A 15 10.56 -30.54 42.08
C ARG A 15 9.55 -29.57 42.70
N GLN A 16 9.66 -28.26 42.43
CA GLN A 16 8.75 -27.22 42.93
C GLN A 16 7.80 -26.71 41.85
N LYS A 17 6.95 -27.60 41.31
CA LYS A 17 6.15 -27.34 40.10
C LYS A 17 5.22 -26.13 40.21
N VAL A 18 4.42 -26.04 41.29
CA VAL A 18 3.43 -24.96 41.45
C VAL A 18 4.11 -23.59 41.54
N TYR A 19 5.13 -23.47 42.39
CA TYR A 19 5.90 -22.23 42.54
C TYR A 19 6.59 -21.81 41.24
N SER A 20 7.18 -22.78 40.54
CA SER A 20 7.84 -22.54 39.25
C SER A 20 6.85 -22.08 38.18
N ILE A 21 5.67 -22.71 38.12
CA ILE A 21 4.60 -22.33 37.16
C ILE A 21 4.13 -20.90 37.41
N ILE A 22 3.86 -20.51 38.66
CA ILE A 22 3.37 -19.15 38.97
C ILE A 22 4.39 -18.09 38.55
N ASN A 23 5.67 -18.28 38.90
CA ASN A 23 6.72 -17.31 38.56
C ASN A 23 6.99 -17.25 37.06
N ILE A 24 7.06 -18.41 36.40
CA ILE A 24 7.30 -18.46 34.94
C ILE A 24 6.11 -17.87 34.19
N ALA A 25 4.87 -18.18 34.59
CA ALA A 25 3.68 -17.64 33.96
C ALA A 25 3.57 -16.13 34.15
N GLY A 26 3.80 -15.62 35.36
CA GLY A 26 3.81 -14.17 35.63
C GLY A 26 4.84 -13.43 34.79
N LEU A 27 6.08 -13.94 34.74
CA LEU A 27 7.14 -13.38 33.91
C LEU A 27 6.79 -13.47 32.42
N ALA A 28 6.27 -14.61 31.96
CA ALA A 28 5.88 -14.81 30.57
C ALA A 28 4.78 -13.85 30.13
N VAL A 29 3.75 -13.63 30.97
CA VAL A 29 2.67 -12.67 30.70
C VAL A 29 3.22 -11.24 30.66
N GLY A 30 4.10 -10.87 31.60
CA GLY A 30 4.74 -9.54 31.61
C GLY A 30 5.57 -9.28 30.35
N ILE A 31 6.43 -10.23 29.97
CA ILE A 31 7.25 -10.14 28.75
C ILE A 31 6.36 -10.11 27.51
N ALA A 32 5.33 -10.97 27.42
CA ALA A 32 4.40 -10.98 26.31
C ALA A 32 3.68 -9.64 26.14
N GLY A 33 3.21 -9.03 27.24
CA GLY A 33 2.61 -7.70 27.22
C GLY A 33 3.56 -6.63 26.70
N CYS A 34 4.81 -6.60 27.17
CA CYS A 34 5.82 -5.67 26.67
C CYS A 34 6.13 -5.87 25.18
N ILE A 35 6.24 -7.12 24.71
CA ILE A 35 6.50 -7.43 23.30
C ILE A 35 5.33 -6.99 22.43
N LEU A 36 4.08 -7.22 22.84
CA LEU A 36 2.90 -6.79 22.08
C LEU A 36 2.85 -5.27 21.92
N ILE A 37 3.12 -4.51 23.00
CA ILE A 37 3.20 -3.04 22.93
C ILE A 37 4.34 -2.60 22.02
N LEU A 38 5.52 -3.23 22.13
CA LEU A 38 6.66 -2.92 21.27
C LEU A 38 6.34 -3.16 19.80
N LEU A 39 5.73 -4.30 19.46
CA LEU A 39 5.31 -4.62 18.09
C LEU A 39 4.31 -3.60 17.56
N PHE A 40 3.32 -3.20 18.37
CA PHE A 40 2.37 -2.15 18.00
C PHE A 40 3.06 -0.81 17.73
N VAL A 41 4.00 -0.40 18.57
CA VAL A 41 4.75 0.85 18.36
C VAL A 41 5.63 0.78 17.11
N VAL A 42 6.29 -0.35 16.86
CA VAL A 42 7.11 -0.55 15.65
C VAL A 42 6.22 -0.49 14.40
N ASP A 43 5.05 -1.13 14.45
CA ASP A 43 4.08 -1.11 13.35
C ASP A 43 3.64 0.32 13.03
N GLU A 44 3.20 1.08 14.04
CA GLU A 44 2.75 2.47 13.89
C GLU A 44 3.87 3.40 13.37
N LEU A 45 5.10 3.22 13.84
CA LEU A 45 6.24 4.03 13.39
C LEU A 45 6.76 3.63 12.00
N SER A 46 6.44 2.43 11.53
CA SER A 46 6.79 1.94 10.18
C SER A 46 5.80 2.37 9.10
N PHE A 47 4.66 2.94 9.50
CA PHE A 47 3.57 3.28 8.60
C PHE A 47 4.03 4.30 7.54
N ASP A 48 3.73 4.03 6.27
CA ASP A 48 4.13 4.79 5.08
C ASP A 48 5.65 4.89 4.82
N ARG A 49 6.49 4.22 5.60
CA ARG A 49 7.96 4.21 5.42
C ARG A 49 8.48 3.22 4.40
N TYR A 50 7.63 2.87 3.43
CA TYR A 50 7.97 1.91 2.38
C TYR A 50 8.60 2.59 1.16
N HIS A 51 8.38 3.88 0.96
CA HIS A 51 8.86 4.59 -0.21
C HIS A 51 10.30 5.09 -0.01
N GLU A 52 11.19 4.85 -0.97
CA GLU A 52 12.60 5.29 -0.94
C GLU A 52 12.74 6.81 -0.73
N LYS A 53 11.73 7.58 -1.17
CA LYS A 53 11.69 9.03 -1.06
C LYS A 53 10.75 9.52 0.05
N GLU A 54 10.37 8.68 1.02
CA GLU A 54 9.39 8.97 2.08
C GLU A 54 9.56 10.36 2.71
N ALA A 55 10.80 10.76 3.01
CA ALA A 55 11.11 12.02 3.70
C ALA A 55 10.85 13.27 2.85
N ARG A 56 10.62 13.11 1.54
CA ARG A 56 10.42 14.20 0.57
C ARG A 56 9.11 14.07 -0.22
N ILE A 57 8.25 13.11 0.12
CA ILE A 57 6.92 12.96 -0.48
C ILE A 57 5.92 13.70 0.41
N TYR A 58 5.21 14.66 -0.18
CA TYR A 58 4.21 15.45 0.52
C TYR A 58 2.84 15.37 -0.17
N ARG A 59 1.77 15.41 0.63
CA ARG A 59 0.40 15.52 0.14
C ARG A 59 -0.11 16.93 0.32
N LEU A 60 -0.58 17.54 -0.76
CA LEU A 60 -1.26 18.83 -0.71
C LEU A 60 -2.60 18.67 0.02
N SER A 61 -2.87 19.57 0.97
CA SER A 61 -4.14 19.64 1.69
C SER A 61 -4.68 21.06 1.62
N ALA A 62 -6.01 21.18 1.61
CA ALA A 62 -6.69 22.47 1.64
C ALA A 62 -7.38 22.65 2.99
N ALA A 63 -7.32 23.87 3.54
CA ALA A 63 -8.14 24.27 4.67
C ALA A 63 -9.20 25.25 4.16
N VAL A 64 -10.47 24.93 4.39
CA VAL A 64 -11.60 25.75 3.97
C VAL A 64 -12.31 26.24 5.22
N THR A 65 -12.32 27.55 5.44
CA THR A 65 -13.04 28.16 6.56
C THR A 65 -14.38 28.70 6.09
N SER A 66 -15.47 28.23 6.69
CA SER A 66 -16.83 28.70 6.43
C SER A 66 -17.62 28.80 7.74
N ASN A 67 -18.33 29.90 7.96
CA ASN A 67 -19.12 30.16 9.17
C ASN A 67 -18.37 29.91 10.50
N GLY A 68 -17.08 30.28 10.56
CA GLY A 68 -16.24 30.08 11.73
C GLY A 68 -15.73 28.64 11.95
N ARG A 69 -16.13 27.68 11.09
CA ARG A 69 -15.61 26.31 11.10
C ARG A 69 -14.54 26.15 10.02
N THR A 70 -13.41 25.56 10.38
CA THR A 70 -12.34 25.24 9.42
C THR A 70 -12.33 23.75 9.15
N ASP A 71 -12.65 23.38 7.91
CA ASP A 71 -12.62 22.01 7.43
C ASP A 71 -11.28 21.77 6.72
N ARG A 72 -10.58 20.69 7.09
CA ARG A 72 -9.32 20.27 6.45
C ARG A 72 -9.60 19.14 5.46
N LEU A 73 -9.25 19.37 4.20
CA LEU A 73 -9.51 18.48 3.09
C LEU A 73 -8.20 17.85 2.62
N ALA A 74 -8.23 16.54 2.41
CA ALA A 74 -7.14 15.76 1.80
C ALA A 74 -7.20 15.76 0.26
N GLN A 75 -8.02 16.64 -0.33
CA GLN A 75 -8.19 16.79 -1.77
C GLN A 75 -7.96 18.25 -2.15
N THR A 76 -7.31 18.46 -3.29
CA THR A 76 -7.00 19.77 -3.85
C THR A 76 -7.35 19.80 -5.34
N PRO A 77 -7.57 20.98 -5.94
CA PRO A 77 -7.73 21.11 -7.38
C PRO A 77 -6.54 20.52 -8.14
N GLY A 78 -6.80 19.73 -9.18
CA GLY A 78 -5.75 19.02 -9.91
C GLY A 78 -4.68 19.94 -10.52
N MET A 79 -5.02 21.19 -10.85
CA MET A 79 -4.08 22.17 -11.40
C MET A 79 -2.97 22.59 -10.42
N TRP A 80 -3.18 22.41 -9.10
CA TRP A 80 -2.20 22.88 -8.10
C TRP A 80 -0.88 22.12 -8.16
N GLY A 81 -0.88 20.83 -8.49
CA GLY A 81 0.35 20.04 -8.63
C GLY A 81 1.29 20.62 -9.69
N PRO A 82 0.84 20.72 -10.96
CA PRO A 82 1.63 21.32 -12.04
C PRO A 82 2.05 22.76 -11.77
N GLU A 83 1.14 23.60 -11.25
CA GLU A 83 1.43 25.01 -10.95
C GLU A 83 2.56 25.15 -9.92
N LEU A 84 2.52 24.34 -8.86
CA LEU A 84 3.57 24.35 -7.82
C LEU A 84 4.91 23.88 -8.38
N GLN A 85 4.91 22.88 -9.26
CA GLN A 85 6.12 22.40 -9.91
C GLN A 85 6.72 23.44 -10.87
N GLU A 86 5.90 24.25 -11.53
CA GLU A 86 6.37 25.34 -12.41
C GLU A 86 6.86 26.55 -11.62
N THR A 87 6.19 26.89 -10.51
CA THR A 87 6.44 28.11 -9.74
C THR A 87 7.58 27.95 -8.73
N PHE A 88 7.73 26.77 -8.13
CA PHE A 88 8.67 26.53 -7.04
C PHE A 88 9.74 25.50 -7.44
N PRO A 89 11.01 25.90 -7.56
CA PRO A 89 12.09 24.98 -7.94
C PRO A 89 12.35 23.86 -6.93
N GLU A 90 11.88 24.01 -5.68
CA GLU A 90 11.94 22.97 -4.65
C GLU A 90 11.00 21.78 -4.93
N VAL A 91 10.02 21.95 -5.81
CA VAL A 91 9.08 20.89 -6.21
C VAL A 91 9.65 20.16 -7.42
N GLU A 92 10.39 19.07 -7.17
CA GLU A 92 11.04 18.27 -8.24
C GLU A 92 10.03 17.64 -9.21
N LYS A 93 8.93 17.09 -8.67
CA LYS A 93 7.88 16.37 -9.39
C LYS A 93 6.55 16.51 -8.66
N SER A 94 5.47 16.57 -9.43
CA SER A 94 4.09 16.50 -8.93
C SER A 94 3.35 15.31 -9.56
N VAL A 95 2.37 14.78 -8.83
CA VAL A 95 1.48 13.71 -9.33
C VAL A 95 0.09 13.95 -8.79
N ARG A 96 -0.90 13.84 -9.67
CA ARG A 96 -2.31 13.79 -9.29
C ARG A 96 -2.69 12.34 -9.07
N ILE A 97 -3.41 12.09 -7.98
CA ILE A 97 -3.95 10.77 -7.66
C ILE A 97 -5.44 10.94 -7.41
N TYR A 98 -6.25 10.11 -8.07
CA TYR A 98 -7.68 10.08 -7.93
C TYR A 98 -8.14 8.65 -7.63
N ARG A 99 -9.11 8.52 -6.71
CA ARG A 99 -9.78 7.26 -6.40
C ARG A 99 -11.28 7.49 -6.40
N TYR A 100 -12.02 6.55 -6.95
CA TYR A 100 -13.47 6.52 -6.76
C TYR A 100 -13.79 6.25 -5.27
N ARG A 101 -14.92 6.79 -4.80
CA ARG A 101 -15.39 6.55 -3.42
C ARG A 101 -16.03 5.18 -3.26
N SER A 102 -16.59 4.65 -4.34
CA SER A 102 -17.22 3.33 -4.41
C SER A 102 -16.33 2.36 -5.16
N ASP A 103 -16.56 1.07 -4.92
CA ASP A 103 -15.92 0.00 -5.67
C ASP A 103 -16.26 0.10 -7.16
N ILE A 104 -15.30 -0.32 -7.98
CA ILE A 104 -15.41 -0.34 -9.44
C ILE A 104 -15.51 -1.79 -9.88
N ILE A 105 -16.38 -2.08 -10.85
CA ILE A 105 -16.41 -3.41 -11.46
C ILE A 105 -15.27 -3.50 -12.47
N VAL A 106 -14.32 -4.39 -12.22
CA VAL A 106 -13.25 -4.75 -13.16
C VAL A 106 -13.53 -6.13 -13.73
N ALA A 107 -13.28 -6.31 -15.02
CA ALA A 107 -13.55 -7.55 -15.72
C ALA A 107 -12.41 -7.95 -16.68
N ASN A 108 -12.19 -9.25 -16.83
CA ASN A 108 -11.36 -9.80 -17.89
C ASN A 108 -12.25 -10.30 -19.05
N PRO A 109 -12.26 -9.63 -20.22
CA PRO A 109 -13.07 -10.06 -21.37
C PRO A 109 -12.74 -11.45 -21.91
N ALA A 110 -11.54 -11.98 -21.64
CA ALA A 110 -11.12 -13.28 -22.12
C ALA A 110 -11.64 -14.45 -21.26
N SER A 111 -11.88 -14.22 -19.96
CA SER A 111 -12.37 -15.24 -19.02
C SER A 111 -13.80 -14.99 -18.52
N ASP A 112 -14.40 -13.83 -18.81
CA ASP A 112 -15.68 -13.35 -18.28
C ASP A 112 -15.71 -13.20 -16.73
N ASP A 113 -14.53 -13.19 -16.10
CA ASP A 113 -14.40 -12.92 -14.67
C ASP A 113 -14.67 -11.46 -14.36
N ARG A 114 -15.48 -11.18 -13.33
CA ARG A 114 -15.88 -9.83 -12.92
C ARG A 114 -15.88 -9.70 -11.41
N PHE A 115 -15.20 -8.67 -10.90
CA PHE A 115 -15.13 -8.40 -9.46
C PHE A 115 -15.29 -6.92 -9.14
N TYR A 116 -15.75 -6.65 -7.93
CA TYR A 116 -15.71 -5.32 -7.33
C TYR A 116 -14.32 -5.06 -6.75
N GLU A 117 -13.69 -3.96 -7.16
CA GLU A 117 -12.35 -3.56 -6.74
C GLU A 117 -12.40 -2.19 -6.05
N SER A 118 -11.87 -2.13 -4.83
CA SER A 118 -11.90 -0.94 -3.97
C SER A 118 -10.61 -0.12 -4.02
N ASN A 119 -9.49 -0.73 -4.42
CA ASN A 119 -8.16 -0.12 -4.48
C ASN A 119 -7.73 0.23 -5.91
N PHE A 120 -8.67 0.75 -6.69
CA PHE A 120 -8.41 1.24 -8.04
C PHE A 120 -8.13 2.73 -8.04
N PHE A 121 -6.92 3.11 -8.45
CA PHE A 121 -6.47 4.49 -8.49
C PHE A 121 -6.17 4.93 -9.92
N TRP A 122 -6.34 6.22 -10.17
CA TRP A 122 -5.93 6.90 -11.39
C TRP A 122 -4.81 7.86 -11.02
N ALA A 123 -3.72 7.84 -11.77
CA ALA A 123 -2.59 8.71 -11.48
C ALA A 123 -1.84 9.14 -12.73
N ASP A 124 -1.17 10.29 -12.62
CA ASP A 124 -0.22 10.72 -13.64
C ASP A 124 0.97 9.74 -13.70
N PRO A 125 1.68 9.62 -14.85
CA PRO A 125 2.81 8.68 -15.00
C PRO A 125 3.91 8.87 -13.96
N ALA A 126 4.08 10.10 -13.46
CA ALA A 126 5.04 10.46 -12.42
C ALA A 126 4.83 9.68 -11.09
N VAL A 127 3.68 9.01 -10.90
CA VAL A 127 3.44 8.16 -9.72
C VAL A 127 4.52 7.09 -9.55
N LEU A 128 5.02 6.51 -10.65
CA LEU A 128 6.06 5.48 -10.63
C LEU A 128 7.47 6.06 -10.40
N GLU A 129 7.64 7.38 -10.54
CA GLU A 129 8.89 8.08 -10.23
C GLU A 129 8.92 8.60 -8.79
N ILE A 130 7.76 9.00 -8.26
CA ILE A 130 7.61 9.58 -6.92
C ILE A 130 7.48 8.48 -5.86
N PHE A 131 6.62 7.48 -6.10
CA PHE A 131 6.38 6.37 -5.19
C PHE A 131 7.16 5.13 -5.62
N THR A 132 7.68 4.40 -4.63
CA THR A 132 8.40 3.14 -4.87
C THR A 132 7.42 2.01 -5.18
N PHE A 133 7.17 1.75 -6.45
CA PHE A 133 6.41 0.60 -6.93
C PHE A 133 7.27 -0.26 -7.86
N PRO A 134 8.01 -1.25 -7.32
CA PRO A 134 8.88 -2.10 -8.12
C PRO A 134 8.07 -2.86 -9.17
N LEU A 135 8.36 -2.65 -10.46
CA LEU A 135 7.75 -3.40 -11.53
C LEU A 135 8.42 -4.77 -11.68
N ILE A 136 7.60 -5.81 -11.61
CA ILE A 136 7.96 -7.20 -11.92
C ILE A 136 7.96 -7.41 -13.43
N ALA A 137 7.05 -6.74 -14.15
CA ALA A 137 6.94 -6.77 -15.60
C ALA A 137 6.53 -5.41 -16.15
N GLY A 138 6.93 -5.12 -17.39
CA GLY A 138 6.72 -3.82 -18.04
C GLY A 138 7.87 -2.83 -17.81
N ASN A 139 7.80 -1.69 -18.49
CA ASN A 139 8.81 -0.64 -18.40
C ASN A 139 8.26 0.54 -17.59
N PRO A 140 8.85 0.92 -16.43
CA PRO A 140 8.31 1.97 -15.57
C PRO A 140 8.19 3.34 -16.26
N ALA A 141 9.07 3.64 -17.21
CA ALA A 141 9.03 4.90 -17.96
C ALA A 141 7.87 4.97 -18.97
N GLN A 142 7.31 3.83 -19.36
CA GLN A 142 6.26 3.73 -20.38
C GLN A 142 4.95 3.15 -19.86
N ALA A 143 4.96 2.55 -18.67
CA ALA A 143 3.84 1.78 -18.14
C ALA A 143 2.56 2.62 -17.99
N LEU A 144 2.66 3.91 -17.69
CA LEU A 144 1.48 4.79 -17.58
C LEU A 144 1.47 5.91 -18.62
N ALA A 145 2.36 5.88 -19.61
CA ALA A 145 2.58 7.01 -20.53
C ALA A 145 1.48 7.19 -21.59
N GLN A 146 0.71 6.14 -21.88
CA GLN A 146 -0.38 6.17 -22.86
C GLN A 146 -1.74 6.22 -22.17
N PRO A 147 -2.75 6.89 -22.75
CA PRO A 147 -4.10 6.80 -22.24
C PRO A 147 -4.59 5.36 -22.17
N ASN A 148 -5.48 5.07 -21.22
CA ASN A 148 -6.04 3.74 -20.99
C ASN A 148 -4.98 2.66 -20.68
N SER A 149 -3.82 3.05 -20.17
CA SER A 149 -2.82 2.10 -19.67
C SER A 149 -3.06 1.79 -18.19
N LEU A 150 -2.67 0.58 -17.78
CA LEU A 150 -2.98 0.03 -16.48
C LEU A 150 -1.78 -0.74 -15.93
N VAL A 151 -1.35 -0.37 -14.72
CA VAL A 151 -0.44 -1.16 -13.90
C VAL A 151 -1.25 -1.88 -12.84
N ILE A 152 -1.03 -3.18 -12.69
CA ILE A 152 -1.72 -4.03 -11.70
C ILE A 152 -0.72 -4.63 -10.71
N SER A 153 -1.16 -4.91 -9.48
CA SER A 153 -0.34 -5.65 -8.52
C SER A 153 -0.16 -7.11 -8.94
N ARG A 154 0.86 -7.79 -8.38
CA ARG A 154 1.08 -9.23 -8.57
C ARG A 154 -0.16 -10.04 -8.16
N ALA A 155 -0.77 -9.69 -7.03
CA ALA A 155 -2.00 -10.34 -6.57
C ALA A 155 -3.14 -10.21 -7.61
N MET A 156 -3.29 -9.04 -8.24
CA MET A 156 -4.30 -8.83 -9.27
C MET A 156 -3.96 -9.52 -10.59
N ALA A 157 -2.67 -9.56 -10.97
CA ALA A 157 -2.24 -10.36 -12.12
C ALA A 157 -2.63 -11.84 -11.95
N ALA A 158 -2.35 -12.42 -10.77
CA ALA A 158 -2.74 -13.79 -10.46
C ALA A 158 -4.27 -13.98 -10.43
N LYS A 159 -5.01 -13.01 -9.87
CA LYS A 159 -6.48 -13.06 -9.78
C LYS A 159 -7.16 -13.09 -11.15
N TYR A 160 -6.71 -12.27 -12.10
CA TYR A 160 -7.38 -12.09 -13.40
C TYR A 160 -6.78 -12.92 -14.53
N PHE A 161 -5.51 -13.30 -14.44
CA PHE A 161 -4.79 -13.99 -15.53
C PHE A 161 -4.18 -15.33 -15.10
N GLY A 162 -4.20 -15.66 -13.80
CA GLY A 162 -3.54 -16.84 -13.26
C GLY A 162 -2.02 -16.77 -13.50
N GLU A 163 -1.48 -17.82 -14.12
CA GLU A 163 -0.06 -17.91 -14.49
C GLU A 163 0.25 -17.30 -15.88
N HIS A 164 -0.76 -16.78 -16.59
CA HIS A 164 -0.53 -16.17 -17.91
C HIS A 164 0.07 -14.79 -17.78
N ASN A 165 0.88 -14.40 -18.78
CA ASN A 165 1.43 -13.06 -18.83
C ASN A 165 0.31 -12.02 -19.05
N PRO A 166 0.08 -11.09 -18.11
CA PRO A 166 -0.99 -10.10 -18.23
C PRO A 166 -0.57 -8.91 -19.11
N VAL A 167 0.74 -8.67 -19.32
CA VAL A 167 1.21 -7.49 -20.06
C VAL A 167 0.80 -7.58 -21.53
N GLY A 168 0.21 -6.50 -22.04
CA GLY A 168 -0.37 -6.39 -23.38
C GLY A 168 -1.84 -6.78 -23.45
N GLN A 169 -2.38 -7.47 -22.43
CA GLN A 169 -3.78 -7.86 -22.38
C GLN A 169 -4.68 -6.73 -21.90
N THR A 170 -6.00 -6.92 -22.02
CA THR A 170 -6.99 -5.91 -21.67
C THR A 170 -7.82 -6.36 -20.48
N LEU A 171 -7.98 -5.45 -19.50
CA LEU A 171 -9.07 -5.50 -18.54
C LEU A 171 -10.07 -4.41 -18.89
N THR A 172 -11.30 -4.54 -18.43
CA THR A 172 -12.29 -3.48 -18.54
C THR A 172 -12.73 -3.02 -17.18
N TYR A 173 -13.15 -1.76 -17.09
CA TYR A 173 -13.85 -1.28 -15.91
C TYR A 173 -15.18 -0.65 -16.32
N THR A 174 -16.18 -0.77 -15.44
CA THR A 174 -17.49 -0.16 -15.65
C THR A 174 -17.65 1.06 -14.77
N ASN A 175 -17.95 2.20 -15.38
CA ASN A 175 -18.29 3.44 -14.67
C ASN A 175 -19.61 3.98 -15.22
N GLN A 176 -20.60 4.19 -14.33
CA GLN A 176 -21.95 4.67 -14.66
C GLN A 176 -22.60 3.93 -15.85
N GLY A 177 -22.43 2.61 -15.92
CA GLY A 177 -22.99 1.76 -16.98
C GLY A 177 -22.21 1.78 -18.31
N THR A 178 -21.16 2.59 -18.43
CA THR A 178 -20.25 2.59 -19.58
C THR A 178 -19.05 1.70 -19.29
N VAL A 179 -18.69 0.84 -20.25
CA VAL A 179 -17.53 -0.05 -20.17
C VAL A 179 -16.35 0.59 -20.89
N PHE A 180 -15.21 0.65 -20.21
CA PHE A 180 -13.97 1.22 -20.73
C PHE A 180 -12.89 0.15 -20.76
N ASN A 181 -12.08 0.15 -21.82
CA ASN A 181 -10.98 -0.79 -21.99
C ASN A 181 -9.69 -0.20 -21.42
N LEU A 182 -8.92 -1.03 -20.72
CA LEU A 182 -7.62 -0.69 -20.17
C LEU A 182 -6.60 -1.76 -20.55
N GLN A 183 -5.49 -1.35 -21.15
CA GLN A 183 -4.40 -2.25 -21.47
C GLN A 183 -3.45 -2.37 -20.28
N VAL A 184 -3.19 -3.60 -19.86
CA VAL A 184 -2.18 -3.89 -18.83
C VAL A 184 -0.79 -3.69 -19.46
N THR A 185 -0.06 -2.72 -18.94
CA THR A 185 1.25 -2.28 -19.45
C THR A 185 2.37 -2.55 -18.46
N GLY A 186 2.03 -2.88 -17.22
CA GLY A 186 2.98 -3.29 -16.20
C GLY A 186 2.34 -4.09 -15.06
N VAL A 187 3.19 -4.84 -14.36
CA VAL A 187 2.82 -5.55 -13.12
C VAL A 187 3.77 -5.10 -12.04
N MET A 188 3.25 -4.57 -10.93
CA MET A 188 4.03 -4.15 -9.77
C MET A 188 4.00 -5.19 -8.65
N ALA A 189 5.03 -5.17 -7.80
CA ALA A 189 5.00 -5.89 -6.54
C ALA A 189 3.87 -5.41 -5.64
N ASP A 190 3.36 -6.32 -4.80
CA ASP A 190 2.32 -5.99 -3.83
C ASP A 190 2.83 -4.96 -2.82
N VAL A 191 2.01 -3.96 -2.54
CA VAL A 191 2.35 -2.89 -1.59
C VAL A 191 2.25 -3.41 -0.16
N SER A 192 3.20 -3.00 0.69
CA SER A 192 3.21 -3.33 2.13
C SER A 192 1.86 -3.07 2.79
N ALA A 193 1.51 -3.90 3.77
CA ALA A 193 0.29 -3.72 4.57
C ALA A 193 0.29 -2.40 5.35
N ASN A 194 1.49 -1.89 5.70
CA ASN A 194 1.71 -0.72 6.54
C ASN A 194 1.84 0.55 5.67
N SER A 195 0.86 0.78 4.80
CA SER A 195 0.78 1.96 3.95
C SER A 195 -0.66 2.45 3.85
N HIS A 196 -0.88 3.77 3.86
CA HIS A 196 -2.19 4.36 3.54
C HIS A 196 -2.50 4.25 2.05
N PHE A 197 -1.48 4.30 1.20
CA PHE A 197 -1.62 4.29 -0.25
C PHE A 197 -1.21 2.92 -0.80
N ARG A 198 -2.23 2.08 -0.99
CA ARG A 198 -2.08 0.68 -1.40
C ARG A 198 -2.85 0.42 -2.69
N PRO A 199 -2.40 0.95 -3.83
CA PRO A 199 -3.03 0.68 -5.11
C PRO A 199 -2.89 -0.81 -5.46
N GLU A 200 -3.99 -1.43 -5.90
CA GLU A 200 -3.97 -2.72 -6.58
C GLU A 200 -4.04 -2.54 -8.10
N PHE A 201 -4.62 -1.41 -8.52
CA PHE A 201 -4.68 -0.95 -9.91
C PHE A 201 -4.28 0.53 -9.96
N ILE A 202 -3.43 0.88 -10.93
CA ILE A 202 -3.08 2.25 -11.26
C ILE A 202 -3.37 2.46 -12.75
N GLY A 203 -4.45 3.17 -13.06
CA GLY A 203 -4.77 3.62 -14.41
C GLY A 203 -4.12 4.96 -14.73
N SER A 204 -3.73 5.18 -15.98
CA SER A 204 -3.25 6.48 -16.46
C SER A 204 -4.38 7.51 -16.43
N LEU A 205 -4.12 8.66 -15.80
CA LEU A 205 -5.03 9.81 -15.74
C LEU A 205 -5.04 10.64 -17.03
#